data_AF-A0A9X1TQU1-F1
#
_entry.id   AF-A0A9X1TQU1-F1
#
_cell.length_a   1.000
_cell.length_b   1.000
_cell.length_c   1.000
_cell.angle_alpha   90.00
_cell.angle_beta   90.00
_cell.angle_gamma   90.00
#
_symmetry.space_group_name_H-M   'P 1'
#
loop_
_entity.id
_entity.type
_entity.pdbx_description
1 polymer ?
#
loop_
_entity_poly.entity_id
_entity_poly.type
_entity_poly.pdbx_seq_one_letter_code
_entity_poly.pdbx_strand_id
1 'polypeptide(L)'
;MSYELNAVIGRFDLLWSQTAGIRETAVAPLRQGMGLVPVTTQLLEELTGLTDQDGAGPGQPFTVTSPAFEQTLNYWSRGGPIAYVEADFHGGDGYQTAAVWRTGANVWGPAHTWDFTGPREDWPINAALALLDVVLSSSERASYHDLFLEVGLGWEQDMDGWQSAGRTARWAATYDEWHQEHLAEQERTARAAAEIEKYRRLLDVPVALDGKAIMKLLGLPPGPLIGAATRYLQDLHLERGPLSREEAVTRLRTWAAEQDTGCRGR
;
A
#
# COMPACT_ATOMS: atom_id res chain seq x y z
N MET A 1 7.67 9.89 13.90
CA MET A 1 6.60 9.69 12.91
C MET A 1 5.31 9.90 13.67
N SER A 2 4.43 10.77 13.17
CA SER A 2 3.10 10.95 13.75
C SER A 2 2.18 9.83 13.27
N TYR A 3 1.20 9.46 14.08
CA TYR A 3 0.14 8.53 13.70
C TYR A 3 -1.18 9.02 14.28
N GLU A 4 -2.18 9.18 13.44
CA GLU A 4 -3.52 9.60 13.83
C GLU A 4 -4.56 8.65 13.25
N LEU A 5 -5.47 8.19 14.10
CA LEU A 5 -6.59 7.35 13.72
C LEU A 5 -7.79 7.63 14.60
N ASN A 6 -8.96 7.80 13.98
CA ASN A 6 -10.26 7.79 14.64
C ASN A 6 -11.21 7.02 13.72
N ALA A 7 -11.56 5.77 14.06
CA ALA A 7 -12.25 4.91 13.11
C ALA A 7 -13.08 3.79 13.73
N VAL A 8 -14.08 3.34 12.99
CA VAL A 8 -14.80 2.09 13.24
C VAL A 8 -14.18 0.97 12.40
N ILE A 9 -13.78 -0.13 13.02
CA ILE A 9 -13.19 -1.31 12.37
C ILE A 9 -14.14 -2.49 12.51
N GLY A 10 -14.26 -3.29 11.46
CA GLY A 10 -15.15 -4.46 11.42
C GLY A 10 -14.98 -5.24 10.12
N ARG A 11 -15.86 -6.20 9.84
CA ARG A 11 -15.88 -6.87 8.52
C ARG A 11 -16.16 -5.83 7.43
N PHE A 12 -15.42 -5.88 6.33
CA PHE A 12 -15.58 -4.92 5.23
C PHE A 12 -17.03 -4.90 4.70
N ASP A 13 -17.57 -6.07 4.37
CA ASP A 13 -18.91 -6.19 3.78
C ASP A 13 -20.02 -5.72 4.75
N LEU A 14 -19.81 -5.94 6.06
CA LEU A 14 -20.70 -5.43 7.10
C LEU A 14 -20.70 -3.91 7.07
N LEU A 15 -19.53 -3.28 7.21
CA LEU A 15 -19.40 -1.83 7.26
C LEU A 15 -19.94 -1.20 5.97
N TRP A 16 -19.58 -1.77 4.82
CA TRP A 16 -20.09 -1.36 3.51
C TRP A 16 -21.62 -1.35 3.44
N SER A 17 -22.27 -2.42 3.92
CA SER A 17 -23.74 -2.52 3.94
C SER A 17 -24.38 -1.52 4.92
N GLN A 18 -23.77 -1.32 6.08
CA GLN A 18 -24.31 -0.48 7.15
C GLN A 18 -24.14 1.00 6.89
N THR A 19 -23.14 1.38 6.10
CA THR A 19 -22.88 2.76 5.70
C THR A 19 -23.51 3.11 4.35
N ALA A 20 -24.21 2.18 3.70
CA ALA A 20 -24.85 2.41 2.42
C ALA A 20 -25.85 3.58 2.50
N GLY A 21 -25.59 4.65 1.73
CA GLY A 21 -26.44 5.83 1.65
C GLY A 21 -26.02 6.99 2.57
N ILE A 22 -25.01 6.79 3.42
CA ILE A 22 -24.34 7.87 4.15
C ILE A 22 -23.34 8.53 3.20
N ARG A 23 -23.38 9.85 3.06
CA ARG A 23 -22.59 10.58 2.05
C ARG A 23 -21.14 10.75 2.46
N GLU A 24 -20.91 11.03 3.73
CA GLU A 24 -19.61 11.34 4.31
C GLU A 24 -18.85 10.08 4.76
N THR A 25 -19.28 8.90 4.30
CA THR A 25 -18.65 7.63 4.62
C THR A 25 -17.75 7.13 3.48
N ALA A 26 -16.65 6.48 3.86
CA ALA A 26 -15.84 5.68 2.95
C ALA A 26 -15.29 4.49 3.73
N VAL A 27 -15.45 3.27 3.19
CA VAL A 27 -14.91 2.07 3.83
C VAL A 27 -13.55 1.76 3.22
N ALA A 28 -12.49 1.99 3.98
CA ALA A 28 -11.14 1.59 3.62
C ALA A 28 -10.98 0.08 3.85
N PRO A 29 -10.58 -0.69 2.82
CA PRO A 29 -10.33 -2.12 2.96
C PRO A 29 -9.03 -2.37 3.73
N LEU A 30 -9.09 -3.31 4.66
CA LEU A 30 -7.96 -3.81 5.44
C LEU A 30 -7.66 -5.27 5.06
N ARG A 31 -6.62 -5.88 5.62
CA ARG A 31 -6.35 -7.31 5.40
C ARG A 31 -7.39 -8.19 6.09
N GLN A 32 -7.39 -9.47 5.73
CA GLN A 32 -8.24 -10.50 6.34
C GLN A 32 -9.75 -10.26 6.20
N GLY A 33 -10.19 -9.52 5.18
CA GLY A 33 -11.61 -9.19 4.98
C GLY A 33 -12.16 -8.15 5.96
N MET A 34 -11.26 -7.42 6.63
CA MET A 34 -11.63 -6.31 7.50
C MET A 34 -11.77 -5.02 6.69
N GLY A 35 -12.49 -4.06 7.26
CA GLY A 35 -12.62 -2.71 6.74
C GLY A 35 -12.57 -1.71 7.89
N LEU A 36 -12.40 -0.46 7.51
CA LEU A 36 -12.24 0.69 8.39
C LEU A 36 -13.06 1.85 7.86
N VAL A 37 -13.91 2.44 8.70
CA VAL A 37 -14.64 3.68 8.41
C VAL A 37 -13.99 4.80 9.21
N PRO A 38 -13.31 5.76 8.57
CA PRO A 38 -12.78 6.93 9.26
C PRO A 38 -13.94 7.75 9.83
N VAL A 39 -13.88 8.05 11.13
CA VAL A 39 -14.89 8.85 11.82
C VAL A 39 -14.43 10.29 11.81
N THR A 40 -14.91 11.03 10.80
CA THR A 40 -14.67 12.46 10.66
C THR A 40 -15.78 13.27 11.35
N THR A 41 -15.54 14.55 11.58
CA THR A 41 -16.58 15.48 12.07
C THR A 41 -17.80 15.49 11.15
N GLN A 42 -17.60 15.48 9.82
CA GLN A 42 -18.68 15.47 8.84
C GLN A 42 -19.50 14.18 8.90
N LEU A 43 -18.85 13.02 9.10
CA LEU A 43 -19.56 11.76 9.28
C LEU A 43 -20.40 11.78 10.56
N LEU A 44 -19.86 12.29 11.66
CA LEU A 44 -20.58 12.38 12.93
C LEU A 44 -21.79 13.32 12.83
N GLU A 45 -21.63 14.47 12.18
CA GLU A 45 -22.72 15.40 11.90
C GLU A 45 -23.84 14.71 11.09
N GLU A 46 -23.49 13.94 10.06
CA GLU A 46 -24.47 13.21 9.26
C GLU A 46 -25.16 12.07 10.05
N LEU A 47 -24.40 11.33 10.86
CA LEU A 47 -24.92 10.19 11.64
C LEU A 47 -25.78 10.61 12.82
N THR A 48 -25.43 11.72 13.48
CA THR A 48 -26.02 12.11 14.78
C THR A 48 -26.87 13.37 14.71
N GLY A 49 -26.70 14.19 13.66
CA GLY A 49 -27.31 15.51 13.57
C GLY A 49 -26.72 16.53 14.55
N LEU A 50 -25.62 16.22 15.24
CA LEU A 50 -24.97 17.08 16.23
C LEU A 50 -23.82 17.85 15.57
N THR A 51 -23.75 19.16 15.81
CA THR A 51 -22.60 20.02 15.51
C THR A 51 -21.70 20.15 16.75
N ASP A 52 -20.37 20.17 16.58
CA ASP A 52 -19.20 20.36 17.49
C ASP A 52 -19.34 20.63 19.02
N GLN A 53 -20.49 21.05 19.55
CA GLN A 53 -20.69 21.44 20.95
C GLN A 53 -21.05 20.29 21.91
N ASP A 54 -21.24 19.06 21.41
CA ASP A 54 -21.58 17.86 22.21
C ASP A 54 -20.42 16.85 22.32
N GLY A 55 -19.18 17.31 22.10
CA GLY A 55 -17.98 16.51 22.30
C GLY A 55 -17.91 15.91 23.71
N ALA A 56 -17.23 14.77 23.83
CA ALA A 56 -17.12 14.06 25.10
C ALA A 56 -16.59 15.01 26.19
N GLY A 57 -17.34 15.15 27.29
CA GLY A 57 -16.93 16.00 28.41
C GLY A 57 -15.54 15.60 28.95
N PRO A 58 -14.79 16.52 29.58
CA PRO A 58 -13.45 16.24 30.07
C PRO A 58 -13.43 14.99 30.97
N GLY A 59 -12.52 14.05 30.70
CA GLY A 59 -12.37 12.80 31.44
C GLY A 59 -13.05 11.57 30.82
N GLN A 60 -13.67 11.70 29.65
CA GLN A 60 -14.12 10.57 28.84
C GLN A 60 -12.92 9.93 28.10
N PRO A 61 -12.84 8.58 28.01
CA PRO A 61 -11.73 7.90 27.37
C PRO A 61 -11.70 8.02 25.84
N PHE A 62 -12.85 8.26 25.20
CA PHE A 62 -12.92 8.65 23.79
C PHE A 62 -13.02 10.15 23.67
N THR A 63 -12.23 10.73 22.76
CA THR A 63 -12.26 12.16 22.47
C THR A 63 -13.49 12.53 21.64
N VAL A 64 -14.02 11.60 20.86
CA VAL A 64 -15.16 11.85 19.98
C VAL A 64 -16.25 10.78 20.15
N THR A 65 -17.08 10.93 21.19
CA THR A 65 -18.25 10.06 21.39
C THR A 65 -19.50 10.87 21.76
N SER A 66 -20.67 10.35 21.38
CA SER A 66 -21.97 10.86 21.80
C SER A 66 -22.97 9.70 21.98
N PRO A 67 -24.03 9.87 22.79
CA PRO A 67 -25.06 8.83 22.92
C PRO A 67 -25.74 8.45 21.60
N ALA A 68 -25.82 9.37 20.64
CA ALA A 68 -26.34 9.10 19.31
C ALA A 68 -25.36 8.24 18.48
N PHE A 69 -24.07 8.54 18.56
CA PHE A 69 -23.05 7.73 17.90
C PHE A 69 -22.97 6.32 18.49
N GLU A 70 -23.04 6.17 19.82
CA GLU A 70 -23.09 4.85 20.46
C GLU A 70 -24.32 4.03 20.03
N GLN A 71 -25.47 4.67 19.81
CA GLN A 71 -26.65 4.00 19.25
C GLN A 71 -26.41 3.48 17.83
N THR A 72 -25.68 4.24 17.00
CA THR A 72 -25.25 3.79 15.67
C THR A 72 -24.32 2.58 15.76
N LEU A 73 -23.32 2.60 16.66
CA LEU A 73 -22.43 1.46 16.89
C LEU A 73 -23.19 0.22 17.39
N ASN A 74 -24.14 0.41 18.33
CA ASN A 74 -25.04 -0.65 18.76
C ASN A 74 -25.81 -1.22 17.56
N TYR A 75 -26.38 -0.38 16.71
CA TYR A 75 -27.14 -0.84 15.54
C TYR A 75 -26.25 -1.64 14.56
N TRP A 76 -25.09 -1.11 14.16
CA TRP A 76 -24.16 -1.77 13.24
C TRP A 76 -23.65 -3.11 13.79
N SER A 77 -23.36 -3.17 15.10
CA SER A 77 -22.85 -4.38 15.76
C SER A 77 -23.82 -5.57 15.80
N ARG A 78 -25.09 -5.36 15.42
CA ARG A 78 -26.07 -6.45 15.28
C ARG A 78 -25.76 -7.36 14.10
N GLY A 79 -25.08 -6.86 13.06
CA GLY A 79 -24.68 -7.66 11.91
C GLY A 79 -23.33 -8.38 12.09
N GLY A 80 -22.53 -7.98 13.08
CA GLY A 80 -21.23 -8.57 13.37
C GLY A 80 -20.42 -7.73 14.36
N PRO A 81 -19.31 -8.27 14.90
CA PRO A 81 -18.45 -7.52 15.81
C PRO A 81 -17.83 -6.30 15.12
N ILE A 82 -17.84 -5.15 15.81
CA ILE A 82 -17.14 -3.93 15.39
C ILE A 82 -16.37 -3.35 16.57
N ALA A 83 -15.29 -2.63 16.29
CA ALA A 83 -14.55 -1.86 17.27
C ALA A 83 -14.56 -0.38 16.90
N TYR A 84 -14.64 0.48 17.89
CA TYR A 84 -14.30 1.89 17.74
C TYR A 84 -12.91 2.12 18.33
N VAL A 85 -12.03 2.76 17.56
CA VAL A 85 -10.63 2.97 17.94
C VAL A 85 -10.21 4.42 17.72
N GLU A 86 -9.40 4.94 18.64
CA GLU A 86 -8.70 6.20 18.54
C GLU A 86 -7.20 5.97 18.79
N ALA A 87 -6.34 6.63 18.03
CA ALA A 87 -4.92 6.72 18.29
C ALA A 87 -4.40 8.09 17.86
N ASP A 88 -3.53 8.64 18.68
CA ASP A 88 -2.86 9.89 18.41
C ASP A 88 -1.45 9.80 18.98
N PHE A 89 -0.44 9.82 18.11
CA PHE A 89 0.97 9.75 18.48
C PHE A 89 1.73 10.89 17.83
N HIS A 90 2.45 11.65 18.64
CA HIS A 90 3.30 12.76 18.22
C HIS A 90 4.62 12.75 19.01
N GLY A 91 5.74 12.64 18.31
CA GLY A 91 7.06 12.84 18.94
C GLY A 91 7.47 11.82 20.01
N GLY A 92 6.78 10.66 20.10
CA GLY A 92 7.06 9.61 21.09
C GLY A 92 6.05 9.56 22.24
N ASP A 93 5.22 10.59 22.37
CA ASP A 93 4.07 10.62 23.26
C ASP A 93 2.80 10.33 22.46
N GLY A 94 1.80 9.72 23.09
CA GLY A 94 0.54 9.43 22.44
C GLY A 94 -0.39 8.60 23.29
N TYR A 95 -1.56 8.29 22.74
CA TYR A 95 -2.52 7.41 23.37
C TYR A 95 -3.20 6.47 22.38
N GLN A 96 -3.80 5.43 22.92
CA GLN A 96 -4.78 4.60 22.22
C GLN A 96 -6.02 4.46 23.08
N THR A 97 -7.18 4.52 22.44
CA THR A 97 -8.46 4.13 23.03
C THR A 97 -9.13 3.11 22.12
N ALA A 98 -9.73 2.07 22.69
CA ALA A 98 -10.55 1.16 21.92
C ALA A 98 -11.72 0.61 22.74
N ALA A 99 -12.80 0.26 22.04
CA ALA A 99 -13.95 -0.44 22.59
C ALA A 99 -14.57 -1.35 21.52
N VAL A 100 -15.21 -2.43 21.94
CA VAL A 100 -15.77 -3.45 21.05
C VAL A 100 -17.25 -3.64 21.32
N TRP A 101 -18.04 -3.66 20.25
CA TRP A 101 -19.47 -3.95 20.26
C TRP A 101 -19.76 -5.28 19.59
N ARG A 102 -20.65 -6.06 20.21
CA ARG A 102 -21.18 -7.31 19.68
C ARG A 102 -22.68 -7.38 19.98
N THR A 103 -23.46 -7.85 19.01
CA THR A 103 -24.91 -8.13 19.17
C THR A 103 -25.71 -6.98 19.77
N GLY A 104 -25.39 -5.74 19.42
CA GLY A 104 -26.15 -4.58 19.87
C GLY A 104 -25.71 -3.95 21.19
N ALA A 105 -24.59 -4.38 21.77
CA ALA A 105 -24.08 -3.85 23.03
C ALA A 105 -22.56 -3.71 23.01
N ASN A 106 -22.05 -2.76 23.79
CA ASN A 106 -20.63 -2.70 24.14
C ASN A 106 -20.30 -3.90 25.04
N VAL A 107 -19.34 -4.72 24.63
CA VAL A 107 -18.92 -5.93 25.36
C VAL A 107 -17.52 -5.81 25.95
N TRP A 108 -16.75 -4.80 25.55
CA TRP A 108 -15.41 -4.53 26.06
C TRP A 108 -15.01 -3.07 25.82
N GLY A 109 -14.21 -2.54 26.75
CA GLY A 109 -13.77 -1.15 26.75
C GLY A 109 -14.82 -0.18 27.31
N PRO A 110 -14.61 1.13 27.19
CA PRO A 110 -13.43 1.78 26.61
C PRO A 110 -12.15 1.49 27.40
N ALA A 111 -11.15 0.91 26.72
CA ALA A 111 -9.81 0.76 27.24
C ALA A 111 -8.96 1.90 26.69
N HIS A 112 -8.25 2.60 27.56
CA HIS A 112 -7.40 3.74 27.21
C HIS A 112 -6.02 3.57 27.82
N THR A 113 -4.96 3.88 27.07
CA THR A 113 -3.60 3.95 27.62
C THR A 113 -2.78 5.03 26.92
N TRP A 114 -1.88 5.62 27.69
CA TRP A 114 -0.74 6.43 27.25
C TRP A 114 0.59 5.77 27.63
N ASP A 115 0.55 4.64 28.34
CA ASP A 115 1.70 3.82 28.70
C ASP A 115 1.75 2.56 27.81
N PHE A 116 2.84 2.44 27.07
CA PHE A 116 3.11 1.37 26.10
C PHE A 116 4.31 0.51 26.53
N THR A 117 4.60 0.44 27.83
CA THR A 117 5.69 -0.40 28.36
C THR A 117 5.31 -1.89 28.52
N GLY A 118 4.00 -2.19 28.58
CA GLY A 118 3.47 -3.55 28.68
C GLY A 118 3.44 -4.33 27.35
N PRO A 119 2.98 -5.59 27.38
CA PRO A 119 2.82 -6.43 26.19
C PRO A 119 1.94 -5.76 25.13
N ARG A 120 2.30 -5.94 23.85
CA ARG A 120 1.59 -5.28 22.74
C ARG A 120 0.17 -5.81 22.55
N GLU A 121 -0.06 -7.07 22.88
CA GLU A 121 -1.38 -7.70 22.85
C GLU A 121 -2.39 -7.04 23.80
N ASP A 122 -1.90 -6.40 24.87
CA ASP A 122 -2.72 -5.71 25.86
C ASP A 122 -3.01 -4.25 25.45
N TRP A 123 -2.34 -3.74 24.41
CA TRP A 123 -2.59 -2.38 23.93
C TRP A 123 -4.00 -2.30 23.33
N PRO A 124 -4.77 -1.21 23.58
CA PRO A 124 -6.20 -1.17 23.29
C PRO A 124 -6.59 -1.62 21.88
N ILE A 125 -5.86 -1.15 20.85
CA ILE A 125 -6.17 -1.51 19.46
C ILE A 125 -5.89 -2.99 19.18
N ASN A 126 -4.76 -3.54 19.64
CA ASN A 126 -4.45 -4.96 19.44
C ASN A 126 -5.44 -5.86 20.18
N ALA A 127 -5.80 -5.51 21.41
CA ALA A 127 -6.81 -6.23 22.18
C ALA A 127 -8.18 -6.21 21.48
N ALA A 128 -8.59 -5.05 20.93
CA ALA A 128 -9.81 -4.93 20.16
C ALA A 128 -9.77 -5.77 18.87
N LEU A 129 -8.66 -5.76 18.12
CA LEU A 129 -8.50 -6.56 16.90
C LEU A 129 -8.57 -8.07 17.19
N ALA A 130 -8.01 -8.53 18.30
CA ALA A 130 -8.16 -9.92 18.75
C ALA A 130 -9.64 -10.25 19.01
N LEU A 131 -10.38 -9.34 19.64
CA LEU A 131 -11.84 -9.44 19.83
C LEU A 131 -12.65 -9.23 18.55
N LEU A 132 -12.05 -8.88 17.42
CA LEU A 132 -12.66 -8.91 16.08
C LEU A 132 -12.26 -10.16 15.28
N ASP A 133 -11.62 -11.12 15.94
CA ASP A 133 -11.17 -12.38 15.34
C ASP A 133 -10.09 -12.20 14.25
N VAL A 134 -9.28 -11.13 14.34
CA VAL A 134 -8.07 -10.96 13.51
C VAL A 134 -6.99 -11.92 14.01
N VAL A 135 -6.32 -12.61 13.08
CA VAL A 135 -5.36 -13.67 13.41
C VAL A 135 -3.95 -13.29 12.95
N LEU A 136 -2.94 -13.55 13.78
CA LEU A 136 -1.55 -13.43 13.36
C LEU A 136 -1.20 -14.54 12.34
N SER A 137 -0.70 -14.17 11.18
CA SER A 137 -0.20 -15.16 10.22
C SER A 137 1.08 -15.79 10.76
N SER A 138 1.10 -17.11 10.92
CA SER A 138 2.21 -17.87 11.53
C SER A 138 3.41 -18.04 10.58
N SER A 139 3.68 -17.09 9.69
CA SER A 139 4.91 -17.11 8.91
C SER A 139 6.06 -16.66 9.80
N GLU A 140 7.01 -17.56 10.06
CA GLU A 140 8.23 -17.30 10.82
C GLU A 140 8.92 -16.00 10.37
N ARG A 141 8.79 -14.90 11.15
CA ARG A 141 9.81 -13.86 11.49
C ARG A 141 9.22 -12.47 11.71
N ALA A 142 9.31 -12.00 12.96
CA ALA A 142 10.00 -10.78 13.42
C ALA A 142 9.46 -10.46 14.82
N SER A 143 10.32 -10.01 15.75
CA SER A 143 9.91 -9.62 17.12
C SER A 143 8.99 -8.38 17.18
N TYR A 144 8.50 -7.90 16.03
CA TYR A 144 7.77 -6.65 15.86
C TYR A 144 6.46 -6.80 15.08
N HIS A 145 6.02 -8.03 14.78
CA HIS A 145 4.78 -8.27 14.03
C HIS A 145 3.62 -8.52 14.99
N ASP A 146 2.64 -7.63 14.99
CA ASP A 146 1.44 -7.65 15.84
C ASP A 146 0.14 -7.54 15.01
N LEU A 147 -1.02 -7.59 15.66
CA LEU A 147 -2.32 -7.57 14.98
C LEU A 147 -2.56 -6.25 14.23
N PHE A 148 -2.03 -5.14 14.73
CA PHE A 148 -2.08 -3.84 14.07
C PHE A 148 -1.42 -3.87 12.68
N LEU A 149 -0.19 -4.39 12.58
CA LEU A 149 0.49 -4.51 11.28
C LEU A 149 -0.13 -5.61 10.41
N GLU A 150 -0.55 -6.70 11.02
CA GLU A 150 -1.15 -7.83 10.34
C GLU A 150 -2.47 -7.47 9.64
N VAL A 151 -3.34 -6.70 10.29
CA VAL A 151 -4.60 -6.23 9.68
C VAL A 151 -4.37 -5.09 8.67
N GLY A 152 -3.17 -4.48 8.66
CA GLY A 152 -2.79 -3.44 7.71
C GLY A 152 -2.99 -2.00 8.20
N LEU A 153 -3.17 -1.75 9.50
CA LEU A 153 -3.31 -0.39 10.05
C LEU A 153 -2.03 0.46 9.94
N GLY A 154 -0.93 -0.12 9.49
CA GLY A 154 0.31 0.59 9.17
C GLY A 154 0.40 1.11 7.72
N TRP A 155 -0.64 0.94 6.90
CA TRP A 155 -0.63 1.40 5.51
C TRP A 155 -0.77 2.91 5.36
N GLU A 156 -1.60 3.53 6.19
CA GLU A 156 -1.79 4.99 6.25
C GLU A 156 -1.42 5.50 7.64
N GLN A 157 -1.02 6.77 7.72
CA GLN A 157 -0.51 7.38 8.96
C GLN A 157 -1.49 8.39 9.56
N ASP A 158 -2.47 8.85 8.79
CA ASP A 158 -3.39 9.91 9.17
C ASP A 158 -4.81 9.66 8.61
N MET A 159 -5.73 10.50 9.06
CA MET A 159 -7.14 10.45 8.67
C MET A 159 -7.39 10.73 7.18
N ASP A 160 -6.54 11.53 6.53
CA ASP A 160 -6.69 11.87 5.11
C ASP A 160 -6.31 10.68 4.21
N GLY A 161 -5.24 9.97 4.56
CA GLY A 161 -4.82 8.73 3.93
C GLY A 161 -5.92 7.67 3.98
N TRP A 162 -6.48 7.42 5.17
CA TRP A 162 -7.56 6.45 5.34
C TRP A 162 -8.83 6.82 4.56
N GLN A 163 -9.22 8.10 4.56
CA GLN A 163 -10.35 8.55 3.74
C GLN A 163 -10.07 8.39 2.24
N SER A 164 -8.85 8.66 1.79
CA SER A 164 -8.44 8.47 0.40
C SER A 164 -8.50 7.00 -0.01
N ALA A 165 -8.02 6.09 0.84
CA ALA A 165 -8.10 4.66 0.64
C ALA A 165 -9.57 4.19 0.50
N GLY A 166 -10.45 4.64 1.40
CA GLY A 166 -11.88 4.33 1.32
C GLY A 166 -12.55 4.86 0.05
N ARG A 167 -12.27 6.11 -0.35
CA ARG A 167 -12.82 6.69 -1.59
C ARG A 167 -12.37 5.93 -2.84
N THR A 168 -11.13 5.45 -2.84
CA THR A 168 -10.56 4.67 -3.95
C THR A 168 -11.19 3.28 -4.02
N ALA A 169 -11.61 2.72 -2.88
CA ALA A 169 -12.27 1.42 -2.80
C ALA A 169 -13.79 1.46 -3.02
N ARG A 170 -14.41 2.65 -3.14
CA ARG A 170 -15.88 2.82 -3.17
C ARG A 170 -16.62 2.07 -4.30
N TRP A 171 -15.89 1.64 -5.33
CA TRP A 171 -16.47 0.94 -6.46
C TRP A 171 -16.75 -0.53 -6.13
N ALA A 172 -16.05 -1.09 -5.13
CA ALA A 172 -16.16 -2.49 -4.76
C ALA A 172 -17.37 -2.69 -3.85
N ALA A 173 -18.28 -3.58 -4.25
CA ALA A 173 -19.45 -3.90 -3.44
C ALA A 173 -19.13 -4.93 -2.34
N THR A 174 -18.04 -5.68 -2.52
CA THR A 174 -17.57 -6.71 -1.59
C THR A 174 -16.06 -6.67 -1.43
N TYR A 175 -15.57 -7.24 -0.34
CA TYR A 175 -14.14 -7.38 -0.08
C TYR A 175 -13.44 -8.20 -1.16
N ASP A 176 -14.05 -9.29 -1.60
CA ASP A 176 -13.44 -10.20 -2.58
C ASP A 176 -13.24 -9.50 -3.93
N GLU A 177 -14.20 -8.68 -4.38
CA GLU A 177 -14.04 -7.86 -5.59
C GLU A 177 -12.86 -6.89 -5.48
N TRP A 178 -12.78 -6.16 -4.36
CA TRP A 178 -11.66 -5.25 -4.10
C TRP A 178 -10.32 -6.01 -4.07
N HIS A 179 -10.27 -7.12 -3.35
CA HIS A 179 -9.06 -7.91 -3.14
C HIS A 179 -8.53 -8.51 -4.44
N GLN A 180 -9.42 -9.03 -5.31
CA GLN A 180 -9.01 -9.57 -6.61
C GLN A 180 -8.42 -8.49 -7.53
N GLU A 181 -9.03 -7.31 -7.61
CA GLU A 181 -8.46 -6.22 -8.42
C GLU A 181 -7.14 -5.72 -7.83
N HIS A 182 -7.04 -5.64 -6.50
CA HIS A 182 -5.80 -5.26 -5.84
C HIS A 182 -4.65 -6.24 -6.13
N LEU A 183 -4.92 -7.55 -6.07
CA LEU A 183 -3.94 -8.58 -6.45
C LEU A 183 -3.55 -8.48 -7.93
N ALA A 184 -4.53 -8.26 -8.80
CA ALA A 184 -4.27 -8.09 -10.24
C ALA A 184 -3.39 -6.86 -10.50
N GLU A 185 -3.62 -5.75 -9.81
CA GLU A 185 -2.82 -4.53 -9.96
C GLU A 185 -1.39 -4.70 -9.42
N GLN A 186 -1.23 -5.38 -8.29
CA GLN A 186 0.10 -5.74 -7.78
C GLN A 186 0.85 -6.62 -8.78
N GLU A 187 0.17 -7.59 -9.38
CA GLU A 187 0.78 -8.45 -10.39
C GLU A 187 1.16 -7.67 -11.65
N ARG A 188 0.30 -6.76 -12.13
CA ARG A 188 0.60 -5.86 -13.26
C ARG A 188 1.83 -5.00 -12.96
N THR A 189 1.88 -4.42 -11.76
CA THR A 189 2.99 -3.58 -11.32
C THR A 189 4.29 -4.39 -11.19
N ALA A 190 4.24 -5.59 -10.60
CA ALA A 190 5.39 -6.48 -10.48
C ALA A 190 5.91 -6.94 -11.84
N ARG A 191 5.01 -7.26 -12.79
CA ARG A 191 5.37 -7.58 -14.18
C ARG A 191 6.04 -6.38 -14.87
N ALA A 192 5.49 -5.17 -14.72
CA ALA A 192 6.08 -3.96 -15.28
C ALA A 192 7.48 -3.67 -14.68
N ALA A 193 7.63 -3.82 -13.36
CA ALA A 193 8.92 -3.65 -12.68
C ALA A 193 9.96 -4.69 -13.14
N ALA A 194 9.54 -5.96 -13.31
CA ALA A 194 10.41 -7.02 -13.82
C ALA A 194 10.85 -6.75 -15.28
N GLU A 195 9.95 -6.25 -16.12
CA GLU A 195 10.25 -5.86 -17.50
C GLU A 195 11.27 -4.70 -17.53
N ILE A 196 11.09 -3.68 -16.69
CA ILE A 196 12.04 -2.56 -16.55
C ILE A 196 13.40 -3.07 -16.08
N GLU A 197 13.44 -3.93 -15.06
CA GLU A 197 14.68 -4.51 -14.54
C GLU A 197 15.39 -5.37 -15.60
N LYS A 198 14.64 -6.12 -16.41
CA LYS A 198 15.19 -6.86 -17.56
C LYS A 198 15.89 -5.90 -18.53
N TYR A 199 15.24 -4.82 -18.97
CA TYR A 199 15.87 -3.84 -19.86
C TYR A 199 17.07 -3.13 -19.19
N ARG A 200 17.00 -2.83 -17.89
CA ARG A 200 18.13 -2.24 -17.15
C ARG A 200 19.35 -3.16 -17.14
N ARG A 201 19.16 -4.46 -16.89
CA ARG A 201 20.25 -5.45 -16.95
C ARG A 201 20.89 -5.52 -18.34
N LEU A 202 20.13 -5.35 -19.42
CA LEU A 202 20.68 -5.30 -20.78
C LEU A 202 21.54 -4.07 -21.03
N LEU A 203 21.25 -2.95 -20.37
CA LEU A 203 22.07 -1.73 -20.46
C LEU A 203 23.35 -1.81 -19.62
N ASP A 204 23.31 -2.49 -18.46
CA ASP A 204 24.46 -2.69 -17.56
C ASP A 204 25.48 -3.73 -18.06
N VAL A 205 25.16 -4.41 -19.15
CA VAL A 205 26.12 -5.27 -19.85
C VAL A 205 27.28 -4.40 -20.36
N PRO A 206 28.52 -4.62 -19.89
CA PRO A 206 29.67 -3.87 -20.39
C PRO A 206 29.87 -4.21 -21.87
N VAL A 207 29.44 -3.31 -22.74
CA VAL A 207 29.77 -3.39 -24.16
C VAL A 207 31.28 -3.20 -24.27
N ALA A 208 31.97 -4.19 -24.83
CA ALA A 208 33.44 -4.19 -24.90
C ALA A 208 34.04 -3.00 -25.68
N LEU A 209 33.20 -2.28 -26.44
CA LEU A 209 33.52 -1.09 -27.21
C LEU A 209 32.42 -0.03 -27.01
N ASP A 210 32.78 1.13 -26.49
CA ASP A 210 31.89 2.30 -26.41
C ASP A 210 31.83 3.05 -27.76
N GLY A 211 30.89 3.99 -27.89
CA GLY A 211 30.74 4.78 -29.12
C GLY A 211 32.01 5.53 -29.54
N LYS A 212 32.87 5.93 -28.58
CA LYS A 212 34.17 6.55 -28.85
C LYS A 212 35.18 5.56 -29.43
N ALA A 213 35.24 4.35 -28.89
CA ALA A 213 36.07 3.28 -29.42
C ALA A 213 35.62 2.88 -30.84
N ILE A 214 34.31 2.80 -31.10
CA ILE A 214 33.75 2.53 -32.42
C ILE A 214 34.17 3.61 -33.43
N MET A 215 34.02 4.90 -33.09
CA MET A 215 34.48 6.01 -33.95
C MET A 215 35.96 5.90 -34.29
N LYS A 216 36.81 5.63 -33.29
CA LYS A 216 38.26 5.51 -33.48
C LYS A 216 38.65 4.29 -34.31
N LEU A 217 37.94 3.17 -34.14
CA LEU A 217 38.23 1.91 -34.83
C LEU A 217 37.80 1.92 -36.30
N LEU A 218 36.67 2.55 -36.61
CA LEU A 218 36.11 2.60 -37.97
C LEU A 218 36.46 3.90 -38.71
N GLY A 219 37.02 4.90 -38.04
CA GLY A 219 37.36 6.20 -38.63
C GLY A 219 36.13 7.03 -39.04
N LEU A 220 35.00 6.83 -38.35
CA LEU A 220 33.70 7.42 -38.72
C LEU A 220 33.38 8.68 -37.89
N PRO A 221 32.76 9.70 -38.49
CA PRO A 221 32.23 10.85 -37.76
C PRO A 221 30.98 10.46 -36.93
N PRO A 222 30.64 11.25 -35.89
CA PRO A 222 29.39 11.07 -35.14
C PRO A 222 28.17 11.06 -36.08
N GLY A 223 27.38 9.98 -36.05
CA GLY A 223 26.23 9.83 -36.94
C GLY A 223 25.43 8.52 -36.72
N PRO A 224 24.33 8.33 -37.47
CA PRO A 224 23.40 7.21 -37.29
C PRO A 224 24.06 5.82 -37.37
N LEU A 225 25.15 5.72 -38.14
CA LEU A 225 25.91 4.49 -38.34
C LEU A 225 26.59 3.98 -37.05
N ILE A 226 26.92 4.89 -36.11
CA ILE A 226 27.46 4.52 -34.80
C ILE A 226 26.36 3.92 -33.92
N GLY A 227 25.14 4.46 -33.99
CA GLY A 227 23.98 3.89 -33.30
C GLY A 227 23.68 2.47 -33.78
N ALA A 228 23.75 2.24 -35.09
CA ALA A 228 23.60 0.92 -35.69
C ALA A 228 24.72 -0.05 -35.26
N ALA A 229 25.98 0.41 -35.24
CA ALA A 229 27.12 -0.37 -34.76
C ALA A 229 27.00 -0.75 -33.27
N THR A 230 26.52 0.18 -32.44
CA THR A 230 26.31 -0.04 -31.01
C THR A 230 25.23 -1.09 -30.78
N ARG A 231 24.11 -0.99 -31.51
CA ARG A 231 23.00 -1.94 -31.45
C ARG A 231 23.42 -3.34 -31.92
N TYR A 232 24.19 -3.44 -32.99
CA TYR A 232 24.76 -4.71 -33.46
C TYR A 232 25.62 -5.42 -32.40
N LEU A 233 26.48 -4.68 -31.68
CA LEU A 233 27.30 -5.25 -30.61
C LEU A 233 26.47 -5.65 -29.37
N GLN A 234 25.40 -4.92 -29.07
CA GLN A 234 24.44 -5.28 -28.01
C GLN A 234 23.67 -6.56 -28.35
N ASP A 235 23.18 -6.68 -29.58
CA ASP A 235 22.47 -7.87 -30.08
C ASP A 235 23.38 -9.11 -30.07
N LEU A 236 24.64 -8.97 -30.48
CA LEU A 236 25.63 -10.06 -30.41
C LEU A 236 25.93 -10.51 -28.97
N HIS A 237 25.98 -9.57 -28.02
CA HIS A 237 26.21 -9.89 -26.61
C HIS A 237 25.00 -10.63 -26.02
N LEU A 238 23.79 -10.25 -26.42
CA LEU A 238 22.55 -10.92 -26.07
C LEU A 238 22.52 -12.39 -26.55
N GLU A 239 23.00 -12.66 -27.77
CA GLU A 239 23.00 -14.01 -28.34
C GLU A 239 24.13 -14.92 -27.82
N ARG A 240 25.32 -14.37 -27.58
CA ARG A 240 26.54 -15.15 -27.34
C ARG A 240 27.12 -14.98 -25.93
N GLY A 241 26.55 -14.09 -25.12
CA GLY A 241 27.12 -13.69 -23.85
C GLY A 241 28.30 -12.71 -24.01
N PRO A 242 29.10 -12.51 -22.95
CA PRO A 242 30.12 -11.49 -22.92
C PRO A 242 31.25 -11.68 -23.93
N LEU A 243 31.32 -10.76 -24.89
CA LEU A 243 32.39 -10.71 -25.88
C LEU A 243 33.64 -10.06 -25.30
N SER A 244 34.80 -10.66 -25.60
CA SER A 244 36.08 -9.98 -25.38
C SER A 244 36.22 -8.77 -26.31
N ARG A 245 37.07 -7.81 -25.93
CA ARG A 245 37.34 -6.62 -26.74
C ARG A 245 37.83 -6.96 -28.15
N GLU A 246 38.65 -8.01 -28.30
CA GLU A 246 39.20 -8.44 -29.60
C GLU A 246 38.13 -9.05 -30.51
N GLU A 247 37.23 -9.85 -29.95
CA GLU A 247 36.10 -10.42 -30.69
C GLU A 247 35.11 -9.33 -31.12
N ALA A 248 34.80 -8.38 -30.22
CA ALA A 248 33.96 -7.24 -30.55
C ALA A 248 34.56 -6.40 -31.69
N VAL A 249 35.87 -6.15 -31.69
CA VAL A 249 36.58 -5.45 -32.79
C VAL A 249 36.47 -6.22 -34.10
N THR A 250 36.70 -7.54 -34.05
CA THR A 250 36.67 -8.39 -35.25
C THR A 250 35.27 -8.41 -35.87
N ARG A 251 34.24 -8.63 -35.05
CA ARG A 251 32.83 -8.65 -35.47
C ARG A 251 32.39 -7.30 -36.01
N LEU A 252 32.76 -6.21 -35.33
CA LEU A 252 32.42 -4.86 -35.76
C LEU A 252 33.04 -4.52 -37.13
N ARG A 253 34.28 -4.96 -37.41
CA ARG A 253 34.92 -4.76 -38.71
C ARG A 253 34.25 -5.58 -39.81
N THR A 254 33.88 -6.84 -39.54
CA THR A 254 33.15 -7.68 -40.49
C THR A 254 31.80 -7.04 -40.84
N TRP A 255 31.03 -6.63 -39.83
CA TRP A 255 29.76 -5.94 -40.03
C TRP A 255 29.92 -4.63 -40.82
N ALA A 256 30.94 -3.83 -40.51
CA ALA A 256 31.18 -2.58 -41.24
C ALA A 256 31.52 -2.81 -42.73
N ALA A 257 32.25 -3.87 -43.05
CA ALA A 257 32.56 -4.26 -44.43
C ALA A 257 31.32 -4.72 -45.21
N GLU A 258 30.39 -5.41 -44.54
CA GLU A 258 29.09 -5.81 -45.11
C GLU A 258 28.18 -4.59 -45.36
N GLN A 259 28.23 -3.57 -44.49
CA GLN A 259 27.49 -2.33 -44.68
C GLN A 259 28.08 -1.44 -45.79
N ASP A 260 29.42 -1.36 -45.93
CA ASP A 260 30.07 -0.59 -47.01
C ASP A 260 29.81 -1.21 -48.39
N THR A 261 29.72 -2.54 -48.47
CA THR A 261 29.36 -3.25 -49.71
C THR A 261 27.89 -3.06 -50.09
N GLY A 262 26.98 -2.90 -49.12
CA GLY A 262 25.57 -2.54 -49.36
C GLY A 262 25.34 -1.10 -49.84
N CYS A 263 26.22 -0.15 -49.47
CA CYS A 263 26.15 1.24 -49.92
C CYS A 263 26.78 1.49 -51.30
N ARG A 264 27.72 0.65 -51.76
CA ARG A 264 28.30 0.77 -53.11
C ARG A 264 27.50 0.09 -54.22
N GLY A 265 26.42 -0.63 -53.86
CA GLY A 265 25.58 -1.40 -54.78
C GLY A 265 24.20 -0.80 -55.08
N ARG A 266 23.95 0.48 -54.76
CA ARG A 266 22.73 1.22 -55.15
C ARG A 266 23.06 2.48 -55.91
#